data_AF-A0A8J2YSI0-F1
#
_entry.id   AF-A0A8J2YSI0-F1
#
_cell.length_a   1.000
_cell.length_b   1.000
_cell.length_c   1.000
_cell.angle_alpha   90.00
_cell.angle_beta   90.00
_cell.angle_gamma   90.00
#
_symmetry.space_group_name_H-M   'P 1'
#
loop_
_entity.id
_entity.type
_entity.pdbx_description
1 polymer ?
#
loop_
_entity_poly.entity_id
_entity_poly.type
_entity_poly.pdbx_seq_one_letter_code
_entity_poly.pdbx_strand_id
1 'polypeptide(L)'
;MTSTKPPSRVQKQREIRVAAGWQEVKVWVPTERDADDIRNLAAERRAKAEALDGLSNEVKAVTPETQLRIAQAIAEHGSAAYTHSSGAVLDLLTQLADEDDLVSFSRAFIILARAKPTNAASVASFIPAKISNFLIKHRGIDPASMMTWTHEHPDWTDLLKSAVRDPARFEHVVETMAQEMKRPH
;
A
#
# COMPACT_ATOMS: atom_id res chain seq x y z
N MET A 1 -8.65 17.12 31.00
CA MET A 1 -7.54 16.46 30.28
C MET A 1 -7.88 15.00 30.10
N THR A 2 -8.43 14.62 28.94
CA THR A 2 -8.75 13.21 28.64
C THR A 2 -7.47 12.48 28.24
N SER A 3 -6.92 11.71 29.18
CA SER A 3 -5.84 10.76 28.91
C SER A 3 -6.40 9.61 28.08
N THR A 4 -6.28 9.71 26.75
CA THR A 4 -6.56 8.59 25.85
C THR A 4 -5.45 7.56 26.00
N LYS A 5 -5.74 6.45 26.70
CA LYS A 5 -4.85 5.28 26.73
C LYS A 5 -4.47 4.89 25.30
N PRO A 6 -3.18 4.63 25.01
CA PRO A 6 -2.78 4.21 23.68
C PRO A 6 -3.53 2.92 23.30
N PRO A 7 -4.00 2.80 22.04
CA PRO A 7 -4.78 1.65 21.62
C PRO A 7 -3.98 0.36 21.81
N SER A 8 -4.66 -0.67 22.30
CA SER A 8 -4.05 -1.97 22.55
C SER A 8 -3.46 -2.56 21.25
N ARG A 9 -2.44 -3.43 21.37
CA ARG A 9 -1.83 -4.10 20.22
C ARG A 9 -2.87 -4.82 19.33
N VAL A 10 -3.89 -5.40 19.95
CA VAL A 10 -5.00 -6.09 19.28
C VAL A 10 -5.86 -5.10 18.49
N GLN A 11 -6.18 -3.95 19.08
CA GLN A 11 -6.95 -2.90 18.41
C GLN A 11 -6.21 -2.36 17.18
N LYS A 12 -4.91 -2.08 17.30
CA LYS A 12 -4.09 -1.64 16.15
C LYS A 12 -4.07 -2.67 15.03
N GLN A 13 -3.89 -3.95 15.34
CA GLN A 13 -3.91 -5.02 14.33
C GLN A 13 -5.25 -5.13 13.62
N ARG A 14 -6.35 -4.94 14.36
CA ARG A 14 -7.70 -4.91 13.80
C ARG A 14 -7.87 -3.76 12.82
N GLU A 15 -7.52 -2.53 13.22
CA GLU A 15 -7.63 -1.34 12.38
C GLU A 15 -6.82 -1.49 11.09
N ILE A 16 -5.59 -2.02 11.18
CA ILE A 16 -4.73 -2.29 10.02
C ILE A 16 -5.37 -3.29 9.06
N ARG A 17 -5.92 -4.39 9.57
CA ARG A 17 -6.58 -5.41 8.74
C ARG A 17 -7.82 -4.85 8.04
N VAL A 18 -8.66 -4.12 8.77
CA VAL A 18 -9.85 -3.46 8.20
C VAL A 18 -9.44 -2.47 7.12
N ALA A 19 -8.42 -1.64 7.36
CA ALA A 19 -7.90 -0.71 6.35
C ALA A 19 -7.40 -1.46 5.11
N ALA A 20 -6.80 -2.64 5.27
CA ALA A 20 -6.40 -3.53 4.19
C ALA A 20 -7.55 -4.25 3.47
N GLY A 21 -8.82 -3.99 3.84
CA GLY A 21 -9.98 -4.62 3.23
C GLY A 21 -10.32 -6.01 3.80
N TRP A 22 -9.71 -6.40 4.92
CA TRP A 22 -10.08 -7.63 5.62
C TRP A 22 -11.36 -7.42 6.41
N GLN A 23 -12.15 -8.49 6.53
CA GLN A 23 -13.34 -8.52 7.36
C GLN A 23 -13.10 -9.33 8.64
N GLU A 24 -13.54 -8.80 9.78
CA GLU A 24 -13.51 -9.50 11.06
C GLU A 24 -14.79 -10.32 11.22
N VAL A 25 -14.64 -11.62 11.49
CA VAL A 25 -15.75 -12.52 11.82
C VAL A 25 -15.53 -13.01 13.25
N LYS A 26 -16.53 -12.80 14.12
CA LYS A 26 -16.55 -13.31 15.50
C LYS A 26 -17.57 -14.43 15.61
N VAL A 27 -17.13 -15.60 16.07
CA VAL A 27 -17.98 -16.78 16.19
C VAL A 27 -17.90 -17.36 17.61
N TRP A 28 -19.00 -17.90 18.07
CA TRP A 28 -19.06 -18.78 19.24
C TRP A 28 -19.17 -20.20 18.74
N VAL A 29 -18.38 -21.11 19.29
CA VAL A 29 -18.34 -22.51 18.87
C VAL A 29 -18.62 -23.44 20.05
N PRO A 30 -19.36 -24.55 19.85
CA PRO A 30 -19.74 -25.44 20.95
C PRO A 30 -18.57 -26.24 21.54
N THR A 31 -17.54 -26.54 20.74
CA THR A 31 -16.40 -27.36 21.18
C THR A 31 -15.04 -26.74 20.80
N GLU A 32 -13.97 -27.25 21.43
CA GLU A 32 -12.60 -26.86 21.08
C GLU A 32 -12.21 -27.30 19.67
N ARG A 33 -12.69 -28.46 19.21
CA ARG A 33 -12.47 -28.95 17.84
C ARG A 33 -13.06 -28.01 16.80
N ASP A 34 -14.28 -27.52 17.03
CA ASP A 34 -14.90 -26.51 16.16
C ASP A 34 -14.07 -25.21 16.14
N ALA A 35 -13.45 -24.84 17.27
CA ALA A 35 -12.55 -23.69 17.33
C ALA A 35 -11.30 -23.90 16.47
N ASP A 36 -10.71 -25.10 16.49
CA ASP A 36 -9.57 -25.46 15.66
C ASP A 36 -9.93 -25.48 14.17
N ASP A 37 -11.09 -26.02 13.80
CA ASP A 37 -11.55 -26.02 12.42
C ASP A 37 -11.71 -24.59 11.87
N ILE A 38 -12.27 -23.68 12.67
CA ILE A 38 -12.36 -22.26 12.30
C ILE A 38 -10.97 -21.60 12.22
N ARG A 39 -10.05 -21.92 13.14
CA ARG A 39 -8.66 -21.39 13.09
C ARG A 39 -7.93 -21.86 11.83
N ASN A 40 -8.09 -23.13 11.47
CA ASN A 40 -7.49 -23.75 10.28
C ASN A 40 -8.06 -23.14 9.01
N LEU A 41 -9.38 -23.00 8.92
CA LEU A 41 -10.03 -22.30 7.80
C LEU A 41 -9.52 -20.87 7.68
N ALA A 42 -9.43 -20.13 8.78
CA ALA A 42 -8.90 -18.77 8.77
C ALA A 42 -7.44 -18.74 8.32
N ALA A 43 -6.61 -19.71 8.71
CA ALA A 43 -5.23 -19.82 8.24
C ALA A 43 -5.15 -20.11 6.74
N GLU A 44 -5.97 -21.02 6.22
CA GLU A 44 -6.07 -21.33 4.79
C GLU A 44 -6.46 -20.07 3.97
N ARG A 45 -7.44 -19.29 4.44
CA ARG A 45 -7.84 -18.05 3.77
C ARG A 45 -6.72 -17.00 3.78
N ARG A 46 -5.93 -16.92 4.85
CA ARG A 46 -4.73 -16.06 4.89
C ARG A 46 -3.69 -16.51 3.87
N ALA A 47 -3.42 -17.82 3.80
CA ALA A 47 -2.47 -18.36 2.84
C ALA A 47 -2.89 -18.08 1.39
N LYS A 48 -4.18 -18.22 1.07
CA LYS A 48 -4.73 -17.85 -0.24
C LYS A 48 -4.54 -16.36 -0.56
N ALA A 49 -4.78 -15.49 0.42
CA ALA A 49 -4.50 -14.07 0.28
C ALA A 49 -2.99 -13.76 0.10
N GLU A 50 -2.09 -14.55 0.69
CA GLU A 50 -0.67 -14.36 0.41
C GLU A 50 -0.28 -14.87 -0.99
N ALA A 51 -0.92 -15.94 -1.45
CA ALA A 51 -0.72 -16.53 -2.77
C ALA A 51 -1.43 -15.79 -3.91
N LEU A 52 -2.11 -14.67 -3.62
CA LEU A 52 -2.94 -13.92 -4.58
C LEU A 52 -4.12 -14.72 -5.16
N ASP A 53 -4.44 -15.88 -4.60
CA ASP A 53 -5.56 -16.72 -5.03
C ASP A 53 -6.89 -16.14 -4.53
N GLY A 54 -7.80 -15.83 -5.46
CA GLY A 54 -9.07 -15.16 -5.17
C GLY A 54 -8.94 -13.70 -4.73
N LEU A 55 -7.74 -13.11 -4.83
CA LEU A 55 -7.49 -11.74 -4.43
C LEU A 55 -7.88 -10.75 -5.52
N SER A 56 -9.15 -10.41 -5.50
CA SER A 56 -9.68 -9.12 -5.91
C SER A 56 -9.62 -8.75 -7.40
N ASN A 57 -10.47 -7.81 -7.82
CA ASN A 57 -10.56 -7.36 -9.20
C ASN A 57 -9.26 -6.69 -9.68
N GLU A 58 -8.43 -6.21 -8.76
CA GLU A 58 -7.20 -5.50 -9.01
C GLU A 58 -6.10 -6.41 -9.60
N VAL A 59 -6.05 -7.68 -9.19
CA VAL A 59 -5.15 -8.67 -9.81
C VAL A 59 -5.54 -8.95 -11.27
N LYS A 60 -6.84 -8.93 -11.58
CA LYS A 60 -7.33 -9.08 -12.97
C LYS A 60 -7.15 -7.82 -13.81
N ALA A 61 -6.90 -6.67 -13.17
CA ALA A 61 -6.81 -5.39 -13.84
C ALA A 61 -5.38 -5.04 -14.26
N VAL A 62 -4.36 -5.71 -13.70
CA VAL A 62 -2.96 -5.57 -14.12
C VAL A 62 -2.61 -6.58 -15.22
N THR A 63 -1.53 -6.31 -15.96
CA THR A 63 -1.03 -7.27 -16.96
C THR A 63 -0.51 -8.54 -16.27
N PRO A 64 -0.46 -9.70 -16.96
CA PRO A 64 0.11 -10.92 -16.40
C PRO A 64 1.56 -10.77 -15.95
N GLU A 65 2.35 -9.95 -16.66
CA GLU A 65 3.74 -9.65 -16.29
C GLU A 65 3.81 -8.84 -14.99
N THR A 66 3.02 -7.78 -14.87
CA THR A 66 2.91 -6.98 -13.64
C THR A 66 2.42 -7.83 -12.47
N GLN A 67 1.46 -8.73 -12.71
CA GLN A 67 1.00 -9.67 -11.69
C GLN A 67 2.13 -10.57 -11.19
N LEU A 68 2.96 -11.11 -12.09
CA LEU A 68 4.11 -11.94 -11.72
C LEU A 68 5.13 -11.15 -10.89
N ARG A 69 5.43 -9.91 -11.30
CA ARG A 69 6.33 -9.00 -10.57
C ARG A 69 5.80 -8.70 -9.17
N ILE A 70 4.49 -8.47 -9.02
CA ILE A 70 3.84 -8.26 -7.71
C ILE A 70 3.94 -9.53 -6.85
N ALA A 71 3.62 -10.70 -7.41
CA ALA A 71 3.69 -11.97 -6.69
C ALA A 71 5.11 -12.26 -6.19
N GLN A 72 6.11 -12.02 -7.04
CA GLN A 72 7.52 -12.17 -6.68
C GLN A 72 7.91 -11.21 -5.55
N ALA A 73 7.56 -9.92 -5.65
CA ALA A 73 7.87 -8.94 -4.61
C ALA A 73 7.21 -9.27 -3.26
N ILE A 74 6.02 -9.88 -3.27
CA ILE A 74 5.34 -10.35 -2.05
C ILE A 74 6.02 -11.61 -1.50
N ALA A 75 6.46 -12.54 -2.36
CA ALA A 75 7.17 -13.75 -1.95
C ALA A 75 8.55 -13.43 -1.36
N GLU A 76 9.24 -12.42 -1.87
CA GLU A 76 10.55 -11.95 -1.38
C GLU A 76 10.43 -11.05 -0.14
N HIS A 77 9.23 -10.87 0.40
CA HIS A 77 9.02 -10.10 1.60
C HIS A 77 9.76 -10.72 2.80
N GLY A 78 10.61 -9.93 3.46
CA GLY A 78 11.48 -10.39 4.54
C GLY A 78 12.73 -11.15 4.07
N SER A 79 13.02 -11.15 2.75
CA SER A 79 14.26 -11.69 2.22
C SER A 79 15.48 -10.99 2.83
N ALA A 80 16.49 -11.78 3.20
CA ALA A 80 17.76 -11.29 3.74
C ALA A 80 18.57 -10.46 2.73
N ALA A 81 18.18 -10.48 1.44
CA ALA A 81 18.76 -9.61 0.42
C ALA A 81 18.47 -8.12 0.65
N TYR A 82 17.48 -7.79 1.49
CA TYR A 82 17.04 -6.42 1.74
C TYR A 82 17.25 -5.98 3.19
N THR A 83 17.71 -4.74 3.37
CA THR A 83 17.83 -4.11 4.69
C THR A 83 16.48 -3.81 5.34
N HIS A 84 15.43 -3.62 4.54
CA HIS A 84 14.06 -3.48 5.00
C HIS A 84 13.23 -4.69 4.59
N SER A 85 12.36 -5.19 5.46
CA SER A 85 11.48 -6.35 5.19
C SER A 85 10.58 -6.18 3.95
N SER A 86 10.40 -4.95 3.47
CA SER A 86 9.56 -4.62 2.31
C SER A 86 10.40 -4.20 1.10
N GLY A 87 11.71 -4.48 1.08
CA GLY A 87 12.64 -4.01 0.05
C GLY A 87 12.19 -4.33 -1.37
N ALA A 88 11.93 -5.60 -1.69
CA ALA A 88 11.45 -6.02 -3.01
C ALA A 88 10.17 -5.28 -3.47
N VAL A 89 9.26 -5.03 -2.53
CA VAL A 89 8.03 -4.27 -2.78
C VAL A 89 8.33 -2.80 -3.07
N LEU A 90 9.25 -2.19 -2.31
CA LEU A 90 9.65 -0.81 -2.53
C LEU A 90 10.36 -0.67 -3.88
N ASP A 91 11.19 -1.63 -4.27
CA ASP A 91 11.83 -1.65 -5.59
C ASP A 91 10.80 -1.77 -6.71
N LEU A 92 9.84 -2.68 -6.59
CA LEU A 92 8.73 -2.79 -7.54
C LEU A 92 7.98 -1.46 -7.69
N LEU A 93 7.63 -0.81 -6.59
CA LEU A 93 6.96 0.49 -6.63
C LEU A 93 7.83 1.57 -7.28
N THR A 94 9.16 1.54 -7.07
CA THR A 94 10.07 2.44 -7.80
C THR A 94 10.02 2.16 -9.30
N GLN A 95 10.11 0.90 -9.71
CA GLN A 95 10.10 0.52 -11.13
C GLN A 95 8.80 0.93 -11.82
N LEU A 96 7.65 0.67 -11.20
CA LEU A 96 6.35 1.06 -11.76
C LEU A 96 6.23 2.59 -11.90
N ALA A 97 6.78 3.36 -10.95
CA ALA A 97 6.85 4.82 -11.09
C ALA A 97 7.82 5.24 -12.20
N ASP A 98 8.99 4.58 -12.31
CA ASP A 98 9.97 4.83 -13.38
C ASP A 98 9.45 4.46 -14.79
N GLU A 99 8.47 3.56 -14.86
CA GLU A 99 7.73 3.16 -16.06
C GLU A 99 6.57 4.12 -16.39
N ASP A 100 6.34 5.16 -15.57
CA ASP A 100 5.19 6.07 -15.65
C ASP A 100 3.83 5.36 -15.50
N ASP A 101 3.80 4.23 -14.79
CA ASP A 101 2.60 3.42 -14.57
C ASP A 101 2.06 3.60 -13.13
N LEU A 102 1.53 4.79 -12.85
CA LEU A 102 0.93 5.13 -11.55
C LEU A 102 -0.29 4.28 -11.21
N VAL A 103 -1.01 3.78 -12.22
CA VAL A 103 -2.19 2.92 -12.04
C VAL A 103 -1.75 1.54 -11.52
N SER A 104 -0.75 0.92 -12.15
CA SER A 104 -0.18 -0.34 -11.65
C SER A 104 0.55 -0.16 -10.33
N PHE A 105 1.19 0.98 -10.10
CA PHE A 105 1.76 1.32 -8.78
C PHE A 105 0.70 1.23 -7.68
N SER A 106 -0.44 1.91 -7.87
CA SER A 106 -1.54 1.90 -6.90
C SER A 106 -2.11 0.49 -6.72
N ARG A 107 -2.31 -0.26 -7.82
CA ARG A 107 -2.81 -1.64 -7.76
C ARG A 107 -1.84 -2.57 -7.03
N ALA A 108 -0.54 -2.45 -7.27
CA ALA A 108 0.49 -3.20 -6.57
C ALA A 108 0.44 -2.94 -5.06
N PHE A 109 0.27 -1.68 -4.65
CA PHE A 109 0.07 -1.33 -3.24
C PHE A 109 -1.20 -1.96 -2.65
N ILE A 110 -2.33 -1.92 -3.36
CA ILE A 110 -3.59 -2.53 -2.90
C ILE A 110 -3.41 -4.05 -2.69
N ILE A 111 -2.79 -4.72 -3.65
CA ILE A 111 -2.56 -6.17 -3.62
C ILE A 111 -1.63 -6.52 -2.45
N LEU A 112 -0.52 -5.80 -2.29
CA LEU A 112 0.36 -5.92 -1.14
C LEU A 112 -0.40 -5.71 0.17
N ALA A 113 -1.17 -4.62 0.29
CA ALA A 113 -1.85 -4.28 1.52
C ALA A 113 -2.82 -5.39 1.94
N ARG A 114 -3.44 -6.07 0.98
CA ARG A 114 -4.26 -7.24 1.24
C ARG A 114 -3.45 -8.47 1.65
N ALA A 115 -2.36 -8.77 0.94
CA ALA A 115 -1.50 -9.93 1.23
C ALA A 115 -0.74 -9.80 2.56
N LYS A 116 -0.20 -8.62 2.87
CA LYS A 116 0.65 -8.33 4.04
C LYS A 116 0.18 -7.05 4.77
N PRO A 117 -1.01 -7.09 5.41
CA PRO A 117 -1.66 -5.90 5.95
C PRO A 117 -0.83 -5.17 7.01
N THR A 118 -0.08 -5.91 7.85
CA THR A 118 0.79 -5.34 8.88
C THR A 118 1.88 -4.43 8.34
N ASN A 119 2.24 -4.60 7.07
CA ASN A 119 3.39 -3.93 6.46
C ASN A 119 2.95 -2.81 5.51
N ALA A 120 1.67 -2.78 5.14
CA ALA A 120 1.08 -1.75 4.29
C ALA A 120 1.35 -0.33 4.79
N ALA A 121 1.25 -0.09 6.11
CA ALA A 121 1.50 1.22 6.69
C ALA A 121 2.97 1.67 6.54
N SER A 122 3.90 0.73 6.71
CA SER A 122 5.33 1.00 6.50
C SER A 122 5.64 1.24 5.04
N VAL A 123 5.06 0.48 4.11
CA VAL A 123 5.23 0.76 2.67
C VAL A 123 4.62 2.11 2.28
N ALA A 124 3.46 2.45 2.85
CA ALA A 124 2.80 3.72 2.59
C ALA A 124 3.65 4.94 2.99
N SER A 125 4.49 4.84 4.03
CA SER A 125 5.36 5.95 4.43
C SER A 125 6.46 6.28 3.40
N PHE A 126 6.77 5.36 2.49
CA PHE A 126 7.74 5.60 1.40
C PHE A 126 7.09 6.17 0.13
N ILE A 127 5.75 6.15 0.01
CA ILE A 127 5.06 6.66 -1.18
C ILE A 127 5.41 8.12 -1.48
N PRO A 128 5.38 9.06 -0.51
CA PRO A 128 5.67 10.46 -0.80
C PRO A 128 7.04 10.65 -1.45
N ALA A 129 8.08 10.00 -0.93
CA ALA A 129 9.43 10.07 -1.49
C ALA A 129 9.51 9.50 -2.92
N LYS A 130 8.83 8.38 -3.19
CA LYS A 130 8.78 7.79 -4.53
C LYS A 130 8.08 8.71 -5.53
N ILE A 131 6.98 9.33 -5.11
CA ILE A 131 6.23 10.26 -5.95
C ILE A 131 6.99 11.58 -6.16
N SER A 132 7.72 12.08 -5.16
CA SER A 132 8.62 13.22 -5.37
C SER A 132 9.66 12.93 -6.46
N ASN A 133 10.30 11.75 -6.41
CA ASN A 133 11.27 11.36 -7.44
C ASN A 133 10.61 11.24 -8.82
N PHE A 134 9.42 10.64 -8.88
CA PHE A 134 8.63 10.55 -10.10
C PHE A 134 8.31 11.93 -10.69
N LEU A 135 7.83 12.88 -9.88
CA LEU A 135 7.48 14.22 -10.31
C LEU A 135 8.70 14.97 -10.89
N ILE A 136 9.87 14.84 -10.25
CA ILE A 136 11.12 15.44 -10.76
C ILE A 136 11.48 14.81 -12.11
N LYS A 137 11.52 13.47 -12.18
CA LYS A 137 12.04 12.74 -13.34
C LYS A 137 11.10 12.75 -14.55
N HIS A 138 9.80 12.51 -14.33
CA HIS A 138 8.80 12.29 -15.38
C HIS A 138 7.94 13.51 -15.66
N ARG A 139 7.82 14.44 -14.71
CA ARG A 139 7.03 15.67 -14.89
C ARG A 139 7.91 16.91 -15.00
N GLY A 140 9.22 16.80 -14.81
CA GLY A 140 10.16 17.91 -14.95
C GLY A 140 9.97 18.97 -13.88
N ILE A 141 9.52 18.58 -12.68
CA ILE A 141 9.35 19.49 -11.56
C ILE A 141 10.72 19.90 -11.02
N ASP A 142 10.96 21.21 -10.95
CA ASP A 142 12.17 21.75 -10.32
C ASP A 142 12.16 21.48 -8.80
N PRO A 143 13.28 21.03 -8.21
CA PRO A 143 13.34 20.77 -6.76
C PRO A 143 13.01 21.97 -5.87
N ALA A 144 13.29 23.21 -6.28
CA ALA A 144 12.96 24.40 -5.51
C ALA A 144 11.45 24.71 -5.58
N SER A 145 10.83 24.55 -6.75
CA SER A 145 9.37 24.63 -6.90
C SER A 145 8.66 23.57 -6.03
N MET A 146 9.17 22.34 -6.03
CA MET A 146 8.62 21.28 -5.17
C MET A 146 8.76 21.64 -3.68
N MET A 147 9.94 22.10 -3.25
CA MET A 147 10.17 22.48 -1.86
C MET A 147 9.18 23.58 -1.41
N THR A 148 9.01 24.61 -2.23
CA THR A 148 8.06 25.70 -1.96
C THR A 148 6.64 25.18 -1.85
N TRP A 149 6.18 24.41 -2.84
CA TRP A 149 4.82 23.86 -2.84
C TRP A 149 4.57 22.94 -1.64
N THR A 150 5.53 22.08 -1.27
CA THR A 150 5.38 21.18 -0.10
C THR A 150 5.35 21.91 1.24
N HIS A 151 5.89 23.12 1.31
CA HIS A 151 5.75 23.99 2.48
C HIS A 151 4.35 24.60 2.58
N GLU A 152 3.77 25.00 1.44
CA GLU A 152 2.43 25.56 1.34
C GLU A 152 1.32 24.51 1.51
N HIS A 153 1.61 23.24 1.22
CA HIS A 153 0.66 22.13 1.25
C HIS A 153 1.10 21.05 2.26
N PRO A 154 1.14 21.34 3.58
CA PRO A 154 1.76 20.44 4.57
C PRO A 154 1.09 19.05 4.69
N ASP A 155 -0.15 18.90 4.22
CA ASP A 155 -0.92 17.66 4.23
C ASP A 155 -0.71 16.77 2.99
N TRP A 156 0.12 17.20 2.03
CA TRP A 156 0.35 16.49 0.76
C TRP A 156 0.73 15.02 0.92
N THR A 157 1.53 14.70 1.95
CA THR A 157 1.96 13.32 2.20
C THR A 157 0.80 12.42 2.62
N ASP A 158 -0.16 12.97 3.38
CA ASP A 158 -1.32 12.22 3.85
C ASP A 158 -2.37 12.12 2.74
N LEU A 159 -2.49 13.14 1.89
CA LEU A 159 -3.27 13.08 0.67
C LEU A 159 -2.82 11.90 -0.21
N LEU A 160 -1.52 11.77 -0.50
CA LEU A 160 -0.96 10.66 -1.28
C LEU A 160 -1.23 9.29 -0.64
N LYS A 161 -0.99 9.15 0.68
CA LYS A 161 -1.23 7.90 1.42
C LYS A 161 -2.72 7.51 1.42
N SER A 162 -3.62 8.49 1.42
CA SER A 162 -5.07 8.24 1.36
C SER A 162 -5.53 7.87 -0.06
N ALA A 163 -4.90 8.45 -1.08
CA ALA A 163 -5.28 8.27 -2.48
C ALA A 163 -4.77 6.96 -3.08
N VAL A 164 -3.61 6.43 -2.63
CA VAL A 164 -2.97 5.24 -3.23
C VAL A 164 -3.85 3.97 -3.27
N ARG A 165 -4.93 3.90 -2.50
CA ARG A 165 -5.88 2.77 -2.51
C ARG A 165 -6.94 2.86 -3.61
N ASP A 166 -6.94 3.93 -4.39
CA ASP A 166 -7.82 4.16 -5.52
C ASP A 166 -6.96 4.56 -6.72
N PRO A 167 -6.79 3.68 -7.73
CA PRO A 167 -5.85 3.93 -8.82
C PRO A 167 -6.15 5.21 -9.62
N ALA A 168 -7.43 5.47 -9.90
CA ALA A 168 -7.82 6.65 -10.70
C ALA A 168 -7.63 7.93 -9.88
N ARG A 169 -8.04 7.91 -8.60
CA ARG A 169 -7.83 9.06 -7.71
C ARG A 169 -6.35 9.31 -7.45
N PHE A 170 -5.55 8.26 -7.29
CA PHE A 170 -4.11 8.39 -7.03
C PHE A 170 -3.40 9.10 -8.18
N GLU A 171 -3.58 8.61 -9.41
CA GLU A 171 -3.04 9.25 -10.60
C GLU A 171 -3.49 10.71 -10.71
N HIS A 172 -4.78 10.98 -10.54
CA HIS A 172 -5.31 12.34 -10.60
C HIS A 172 -4.69 13.28 -9.55
N VAL A 173 -4.49 12.81 -8.32
CA VAL A 173 -3.81 13.59 -7.26
C VAL A 173 -2.39 13.91 -7.65
N VAL A 174 -1.62 12.92 -8.12
CA VAL A 174 -0.22 13.10 -8.53
C VAL A 174 -0.12 14.10 -9.69
N GLU A 175 -0.98 13.99 -10.69
CA GLU A 175 -0.99 14.93 -11.83
C GLU A 175 -1.42 16.34 -11.42
N THR A 176 -2.37 16.47 -10.48
CA THR A 176 -2.79 17.78 -9.96
C THR A 176 -1.63 18.47 -9.23
N MET A 177 -0.91 17.73 -8.38
CA MET A 177 0.30 18.25 -7.73
C MET A 177 1.32 18.72 -8.76
N ALA A 178 1.56 17.92 -9.81
CA ALA A 178 2.50 18.29 -10.88
C ALA A 178 2.08 19.58 -11.60
N GLN A 179 0.78 19.77 -11.86
CA GLN A 179 0.26 20.96 -12.50
C GLN A 179 0.39 22.20 -11.62
N GLU A 180 0.09 22.09 -10.33
CA GLU A 180 0.21 23.19 -9.38
C GLU A 180 1.66 23.64 -9.22
N MET A 181 2.60 22.70 -9.09
CA MET A 181 4.04 22.99 -8.99
C MET A 181 4.62 23.65 -10.24
N LYS A 182 3.97 23.51 -11.41
CA LYS A 182 4.38 24.14 -12.68
C LYS A 182 3.85 25.56 -12.85
N ARG A 183 2.87 25.98 -12.05
CA ARG A 183 2.32 27.33 -12.16
C ARG A 183 3.34 28.34 -11.62
N PRO A 184 3.54 29.47 -12.29
CA PRO A 184 4.35 30.55 -11.74
C PRO A 184 3.65 31.09 -10.48
N HIS A 185 4.38 31.09 -9.36
CA HIS A 185 4.00 31.71 -8.09
C HIS A 185 4.51 33.14 -8.01
#